data_AF-A0A355DPE8-F1
#
_entry.id   AF-A0A355DPE8-F1
#
_cell.length_a   1.000
_cell.length_b   1.000
_cell.length_c   1.000
_cell.angle_alpha   90.00
_cell.angle_beta   90.00
_cell.angle_gamma   90.00
#
_symmetry.space_group_name_H-M   'P 1'
#
loop_
_entity.id
_entity.type
_entity.pdbx_description
1 polymer ?
#
loop_
_entity_poly.entity_id
_entity_poly.type
_entity_poly.pdbx_seq_one_letter_code
_entity_poly.pdbx_strand_id
1 'polypeptide(L)'
;VTPSVATSVLVFCIGENGLDLAKKMGINPEQIIKTANWLGPLLVEAGLQQVPAILLFGYHGKLIKLAGGIFHTHHYLADGRMEILTAYG
;
A
#
# COMPACT_ATOMS: atom_id res chain seq x y z
N VAL A 1 -31.10 -6.75 14.88
CA VAL A 1 -30.16 -6.23 13.86
C VAL A 1 -28.77 -6.30 14.47
N THR A 2 -28.01 -7.34 14.16
CA THR A 2 -26.60 -7.44 14.55
C THR A 2 -25.83 -6.33 13.85
N PRO A 3 -24.99 -5.54 14.54
CA PRO A 3 -24.12 -4.59 13.84
C PRO A 3 -23.16 -5.42 12.99
N SER A 4 -23.17 -5.21 11.66
CA SER A 4 -22.13 -5.75 10.80
C SER A 4 -20.83 -5.14 11.29
N VAL A 5 -19.95 -5.94 11.87
CA VAL A 5 -18.59 -5.53 12.21
C VAL A 5 -17.94 -5.15 10.89
N ALA A 6 -17.92 -3.85 10.58
CA ALA A 6 -17.17 -3.33 9.46
C ALA A 6 -15.71 -3.70 9.78
N THR A 7 -15.18 -4.71 9.08
CA THR A 7 -13.78 -5.08 9.23
C THR A 7 -12.97 -3.83 8.94
N SER A 8 -12.28 -3.28 9.94
CA SER A 8 -11.56 -2.02 9.82
C SER A 8 -10.32 -2.23 8.95
N VAL A 9 -10.50 -2.17 7.63
CA VAL A 9 -9.41 -2.23 6.66
C VAL A 9 -8.60 -0.95 6.77
N LEU A 10 -7.28 -1.06 6.93
CA LEU A 10 -6.36 0.07 6.78
C LEU A 10 -5.93 0.18 5.32
N VAL A 11 -5.89 1.40 4.80
CA VAL A 11 -5.51 1.70 3.41
C VAL A 11 -4.11 2.29 3.40
N PHE A 12 -3.15 1.47 3.01
CA PHE A 12 -1.74 1.81 2.90
C PHE A 12 -1.49 2.49 1.55
N CYS A 13 -1.44 3.82 1.58
CA CYS A 13 -1.24 4.66 0.41
C CYS A 13 0.23 4.77 0.06
N ILE A 14 0.59 4.21 -1.09
CA ILE A 14 1.96 4.13 -1.57
C ILE A 14 2.30 5.38 -2.39
N GLY A 15 3.01 6.30 -1.75
CA GLY A 15 3.42 7.57 -2.33
C GLY A 15 2.35 8.67 -2.30
N GLU A 16 2.74 9.90 -2.65
CA GLU A 16 1.85 11.08 -2.65
C GLU A 16 0.64 10.88 -3.56
N ASN A 17 0.88 10.47 -4.80
CA ASN A 17 -0.20 10.28 -5.77
C ASN A 17 -1.23 9.23 -5.30
N GLY A 18 -0.80 8.19 -4.58
CA GLY A 18 -1.69 7.18 -4.01
C GLY A 18 -2.58 7.77 -2.90
N LEU A 19 -2.00 8.63 -2.04
CA LEU A 19 -2.73 9.35 -1.00
C LEU A 19 -3.77 10.32 -1.60
N ASP A 20 -3.37 11.09 -2.61
CA ASP A 20 -4.27 12.03 -3.28
C ASP A 20 -5.42 11.31 -3.98
N LEU A 21 -5.14 10.16 -4.60
CA LEU A 21 -6.16 9.32 -5.21
C LEU A 21 -7.13 8.75 -4.17
N ALA A 22 -6.64 8.28 -3.02
CA ALA A 22 -7.47 7.76 -1.94
C ALA A 22 -8.46 8.82 -1.42
N LYS A 23 -7.97 10.06 -1.23
CA LYS A 23 -8.80 11.21 -0.86
C LYS A 23 -9.86 11.50 -1.91
N LYS A 24 -9.48 11.54 -3.20
CA LYS A 24 -10.41 11.79 -4.32
C LYS A 24 -11.48 10.71 -4.45
N MET A 25 -11.17 9.47 -4.07
CA MET A 25 -12.13 8.35 -4.08
C MET A 25 -13.03 8.31 -2.83
N GLY A 26 -12.88 9.25 -1.90
CA GLY A 26 -13.74 9.32 -0.71
C GLY A 26 -13.44 8.23 0.33
N ILE A 27 -12.23 7.66 0.34
CA ILE A 27 -11.81 6.73 1.38
C ILE A 27 -11.81 7.47 2.72
N ASN A 28 -12.38 6.85 3.77
CA ASN A 28 -12.42 7.44 5.10
C ASN A 28 -11.00 7.82 5.55
N PRO A 29 -10.72 9.10 5.86
CA PRO A 29 -9.40 9.56 6.30
C PRO A 29 -8.83 8.81 7.51
N GLU A 30 -9.69 8.31 8.40
CA GLU A 30 -9.27 7.54 9.58
C GLU A 30 -8.68 6.16 9.21
N GLN A 31 -8.97 5.67 8.01
CA GLN A 31 -8.44 4.41 7.50
C GLN A 31 -7.17 4.62 6.66
N ILE A 32 -6.79 5.86 6.34
CA ILE A 32 -5.71 6.15 5.40
C ILE A 32 -4.37 6.26 6.15
N ILE A 33 -3.40 5.43 5.76
CA ILE A 33 -2.02 5.52 6.21
C ILE A 33 -1.11 5.78 5.02
N LYS A 34 -0.36 6.87 5.06
CA LYS A 34 0.68 7.18 4.06
C LYS A 34 1.94 6.39 4.38
N THR A 35 2.34 5.47 3.49
CA THR A 35 3.46 4.56 3.79
C THR A 35 4.85 5.13 3.47
N ALA A 36 4.92 6.09 2.54
CA ALA A 36 6.18 6.60 2.00
C ALA A 36 7.15 5.44 1.62
N ASN A 37 8.41 5.52 2.07
CA ASN A 37 9.44 4.51 1.82
C ASN A 37 9.50 3.40 2.88
N TRP A 38 8.55 3.39 3.83
CA TRP A 38 8.59 2.57 5.04
C TRP A 38 7.54 1.45 5.05
N LEU A 39 7.17 0.95 3.86
CA LEU A 39 6.12 -0.07 3.76
C LEU A 39 6.45 -1.34 4.56
N GLY A 40 7.68 -1.84 4.49
CA GLY A 40 8.10 -3.03 5.23
C GLY A 40 7.87 -2.91 6.75
N PRO A 41 8.46 -1.90 7.42
CA PRO A 41 8.22 -1.66 8.84
C PRO A 41 6.75 -1.44 9.20
N LEU A 42 5.97 -0.76 8.35
CA LEU A 42 4.54 -0.58 8.59
C LEU A 42 3.74 -1.88 8.49
N LEU A 43 4.13 -2.80 7.61
CA LEU A 43 3.51 -4.14 7.54
C LEU A 43 3.85 -4.97 8.78
N VAL A 44 5.10 -4.87 9.28
CA VAL A 44 5.50 -5.53 10.54
C VAL A 44 4.66 -4.98 11.70
N GLU A 45 4.56 -3.65 11.82
CA GLU A 45 3.78 -3.01 12.88
C GLU A 45 2.30 -3.38 12.81
N ALA A 46 1.71 -3.39 11.61
CA ALA A 46 0.32 -3.81 11.43
C ALA A 46 0.09 -5.28 11.84
N GLY A 47 1.08 -6.15 11.61
CA GLY A 47 1.05 -7.53 12.11
C GLY A 47 1.12 -7.59 13.64
N LEU A 48 1.98 -6.79 14.27
CA LEU A 48 2.09 -6.70 15.73
C LEU A 48 0.79 -6.18 16.37
N GLN A 49 0.13 -5.21 15.73
CA GLN A 49 -1.17 -4.68 16.16
C GLN A 49 -2.36 -5.53 15.75
N GLN A 50 -2.14 -6.69 15.12
CA GLN A 50 -3.19 -7.60 14.66
C GLN A 50 -4.25 -6.93 13.78
N VAL A 51 -3.80 -6.02 12.90
CA VAL A 51 -4.68 -5.37 11.92
C VAL A 51 -5.33 -6.45 11.03
N PRO A 52 -6.66 -6.53 10.97
CA PRO A 52 -7.34 -7.67 10.34
C PRO A 52 -7.21 -7.69 8.81
N ALA A 53 -7.01 -6.52 8.19
CA ALA A 53 -6.90 -6.38 6.76
C ALA A 53 -6.18 -5.08 6.37
N ILE A 54 -5.35 -5.16 5.32
CA ILE A 54 -4.64 -4.03 4.74
C ILE A 54 -4.90 -4.00 3.23
N LEU A 55 -5.32 -2.85 2.71
CA LEU A 55 -5.37 -2.55 1.30
C LEU A 55 -4.11 -1.78 0.89
N LEU A 56 -3.27 -2.36 0.04
CA LEU A 56 -2.18 -1.62 -0.61
C LEU A 56 -2.75 -0.80 -1.76
N PHE A 57 -2.64 0.52 -1.67
CA PHE A 57 -3.30 1.43 -2.58
C PHE A 57 -2.34 2.42 -3.22
N GLY A 58 -2.38 2.55 -4.54
CA GLY A 58 -1.54 3.48 -5.27
C GLY A 58 -1.44 3.16 -6.76
N TYR A 59 -0.58 3.90 -7.45
CA TYR A 59 -0.37 3.71 -8.88
C TYR A 59 0.50 2.49 -9.18
N HIS A 60 0.21 1.82 -10.30
CA HIS A 60 0.87 0.59 -10.75
C HIS A 60 2.40 0.68 -10.76
N GLY A 61 2.99 1.83 -11.11
CA GLY A 61 4.45 1.99 -11.18
C GLY A 61 5.18 1.82 -9.85
N LYS A 62 4.50 1.97 -8.70
CA LYS A 62 5.07 1.67 -7.37
C LYS A 62 4.67 0.27 -6.91
N LEU A 63 3.44 -0.15 -7.20
CA LEU A 63 2.94 -1.49 -6.86
C LEU A 63 3.73 -2.60 -7.56
N ILE A 64 4.15 -2.38 -8.80
CA ILE A 64 4.92 -3.38 -9.56
C ILE A 64 6.27 -3.69 -8.90
N LYS A 65 6.89 -2.71 -8.22
CA LYS A 65 8.13 -2.93 -7.46
C LYS A 65 7.87 -3.88 -6.28
N LEU A 66 6.72 -3.73 -5.61
CA LEU A 66 6.32 -4.63 -4.53
C LEU A 66 6.07 -6.05 -5.03
N ALA A 67 5.46 -6.20 -6.21
CA ALA A 67 5.25 -7.50 -6.82
C ALA A 67 6.57 -8.25 -7.08
N GLY A 68 7.65 -7.53 -7.37
CA GLY A 68 9.01 -8.09 -7.47
C GLY A 68 9.79 -8.18 -6.16
N GLY A 69 9.13 -8.03 -5.00
CA GLY A 69 9.78 -8.12 -3.69
C GLY A 69 10.61 -6.88 -3.30
N ILE A 70 10.49 -5.77 -4.01
CA ILE A 70 11.23 -4.53 -3.75
C ILE A 70 10.41 -3.63 -2.84
N PHE A 71 10.61 -3.76 -1.53
CA PHE A 71 9.87 -2.98 -0.51
C PHE A 71 10.44 -1.58 -0.25
N HIS A 72 11.66 -1.29 -0.73
CA HIS A 72 12.23 0.06 -0.76
C HIS A 72 11.93 0.74 -2.10
N THR A 73 10.95 1.63 -2.12
CA THR A 73 10.38 2.15 -3.38
C THR A 73 11.06 3.41 -3.92
N HIS A 74 12.19 3.85 -3.34
CA HIS A 74 12.94 5.02 -3.82
C HIS A 74 13.53 4.75 -5.22
N HIS A 75 13.37 5.69 -6.15
CA HIS A 75 13.76 5.52 -7.56
C HIS A 75 15.26 5.26 -7.77
N TYR A 76 16.11 5.69 -6.84
CA TYR A 76 17.56 5.50 -6.92
C TYR A 76 18.06 4.14 -6.39
N LEU A 77 17.25 3.45 -5.57
CA LEU A 77 17.70 2.24 -4.86
C LEU A 77 17.39 0.96 -5.64
N ALA A 78 16.32 0.96 -6.45
CA ALA A 78 15.96 -0.15 -7.33
C ALA A 78 14.97 0.30 -8.40
N ASP A 79 15.27 0.01 -9.67
CA ASP A 79 14.36 0.14 -10.80
C ASP A 79 14.30 -1.19 -11.55
N GLY A 80 13.26 -1.99 -11.26
CA GLY A 80 13.01 -3.29 -11.89
C GLY A 80 11.64 -3.35 -12.57
N ARG A 81 11.05 -2.18 -12.88
CA ARG A 81 9.65 -2.09 -13.30
C ARG A 81 9.38 -2.84 -14.60
N MET A 82 10.26 -2.72 -15.59
CA MET A 82 10.08 -3.36 -16.88
C MET A 82 10.35 -4.86 -16.76
N GLU A 83 11.42 -5.24 -16.07
CA GLU A 83 11.81 -6.63 -15.83
C GLU A 83 10.70 -7.42 -15.15
N ILE A 84 10.12 -6.87 -14.07
CA ILE A 84 9.00 -7.49 -13.36
C ILE A 84 7.77 -7.60 -14.27
N LEU A 85 7.47 -6.57 -15.06
CA LEU A 85 6.32 -6.61 -15.96
C LEU A 85 6.48 -7.70 -17.04
N THR A 86 7.66 -7.81 -17.68
CA THR A 86 7.90 -8.86 -18.69
C THR A 86 8.01 -10.26 -18.11
N ALA A 87 8.45 -10.41 -16.86
CA ALA A 87 8.60 -11.72 -16.23
C ALA A 87 7.27 -12.30 -15.76
N TYR A 88 6.28 -11.46 -15.42
CA TYR A 88 5.03 -11.88 -14.78
C TYR A 88 3.75 -11.36 -15.46
N GLY A 89 3.86 -10.59 -16.55
CA GLY A 89 2.74 -9.98 -17.28
C GLY A 89 2.22 -10.80 -18.45
#